data_AF-A0A351TA98-F1
#
_entry.id   AF-A0A351TA98-F1
#
_cell.length_a   1.000
_cell.length_b   1.000
_cell.length_c   1.000
_cell.angle_alpha   90.00
_cell.angle_beta   90.00
_cell.angle_gamma   90.00
#
_symmetry.space_group_name_H-M   'P 1'
#
loop_
_entity.id
_entity.type
_entity.pdbx_description
1 polymer ?
#
loop_
_entity_poly.entity_id
_entity_poly.type
_entity_poly.pdbx_seq_one_letter_code
_entity_poly.pdbx_strand_id
1 'polypeptide(L)'
;MEAKENVTIQQESKTLASITFQNLFRLYKKLSGMTGTAKTEEEEFIKIYGLEVIVIPTNRPMIRDDKADLLFKNELGKYKYLVRLIREFHEAGQPVLV
;
A
#
# COMPACT_ATOMS: atom_id res chain seq x y z
N MET A 1 18.65 13.50 38.39
CA MET A 1 19.93 14.21 38.18
C MET A 1 19.68 15.61 37.66
N GLU A 2 18.95 15.78 36.57
CA GLU A 2 18.64 17.11 35.97
C GLU A 2 18.02 18.12 36.94
N ALA A 3 17.05 17.70 37.76
CA ALA A 3 16.45 18.53 38.81
C ALA A 3 17.43 18.92 39.94
N LYS A 4 18.48 18.14 40.17
CA LYS A 4 19.55 18.41 41.15
C LYS A 4 20.61 19.35 40.57
N GLU A 5 20.83 19.28 39.26
CA GLU A 5 21.79 20.11 38.50
C GLU A 5 21.14 21.38 37.91
N ASN A 6 19.90 21.70 38.30
CA ASN A 6 19.16 22.89 37.88
C ASN A 6 18.95 23.01 36.35
N VAL A 7 18.93 21.87 35.65
CA VAL A 7 18.73 21.79 34.19
C VAL A 7 17.22 21.75 33.88
N THR A 8 16.80 22.41 32.80
CA THR A 8 15.41 22.40 32.32
C THR A 8 14.97 20.98 31.96
N ILE A 9 13.97 20.46 32.67
CA ILE A 9 13.39 19.13 32.43
C ILE A 9 12.54 19.20 31.16
N GLN A 10 12.90 18.41 30.15
CA GLN A 10 12.08 18.29 28.95
C GLN A 10 10.81 17.49 29.26
N GLN A 11 9.65 18.02 28.86
CA GLN A 11 8.41 17.25 28.90
C GLN A 11 8.40 16.28 27.72
N GLU A 12 8.86 15.05 27.97
CA GLU A 12 8.78 13.99 26.98
C GLU A 12 7.35 13.43 26.91
N SER A 13 6.83 13.30 25.69
CA SER A 13 5.63 12.51 25.43
C SER A 13 5.88 11.06 25.83
N LYS A 14 5.14 10.53 26.81
CA LYS A 14 5.26 9.15 27.25
C LYS A 14 4.30 8.25 26.48
N THR A 15 4.81 7.18 25.91
CA THR A 15 3.97 6.12 25.34
C THR A 15 3.30 5.34 26.47
N LEU A 16 1.96 5.39 26.55
CA LEU A 16 1.19 4.71 27.60
C LEU A 16 0.89 3.24 27.25
N ALA A 17 0.68 2.94 25.98
CA ALA A 17 0.43 1.60 25.47
C ALA A 17 0.92 1.48 24.02
N SER A 18 1.33 0.27 23.63
CA SER A 18 1.75 -0.03 22.26
C SER A 18 1.44 -1.49 21.94
N ILE A 19 1.00 -1.72 20.71
CA ILE A 19 0.84 -3.06 20.13
C ILE A 19 1.05 -2.95 18.61
N THR A 20 1.72 -3.93 18.03
CA THR A 20 1.86 -4.00 16.57
C THR A 20 0.58 -4.56 15.94
N PHE A 21 0.31 -4.25 14.67
CA PHE A 21 -0.83 -4.85 13.98
C PHE A 21 -0.75 -6.37 13.95
N GLN A 22 0.45 -6.94 13.80
CA GLN A 22 0.68 -8.39 13.85
C GLN A 22 0.12 -8.98 15.14
N ASN A 23 0.48 -8.40 16.29
CA ASN A 23 0.05 -8.91 17.59
C ASN A 23 -1.42 -8.59 17.87
N LEU A 24 -1.90 -7.42 17.46
CA LEU A 24 -3.29 -7.02 17.62
C LEU A 24 -4.24 -7.98 16.92
N PHE A 25 -3.98 -8.33 15.66
CA PHE A 25 -4.87 -9.22 14.90
C PHE A 25 -4.81 -10.68 15.38
N ARG A 26 -3.71 -11.11 16.02
CA ARG A 26 -3.61 -12.45 16.63
C ARG A 26 -4.48 -12.63 17.87
N LEU A 27 -5.03 -11.55 18.43
CA LEU A 27 -5.97 -11.63 19.56
C LEU A 27 -7.38 -12.08 19.15
N TYR A 28 -7.72 -11.99 17.86
CA TYR A 28 -9.04 -12.38 17.38
C TYR A 28 -9.18 -13.90 17.37
N LYS A 29 -10.29 -14.42 17.92
CA LYS A 29 -10.61 -15.86 17.88
C LYS A 29 -10.72 -16.41 16.45
N LYS A 30 -11.15 -15.58 15.51
CA LYS A 30 -11.22 -15.88 14.08
C LYS A 30 -10.75 -14.66 13.30
N LEU A 31 -9.87 -14.89 12.34
CA LEU A 31 -9.33 -13.87 11.46
C LEU A 31 -9.57 -14.28 10.00
N SER A 32 -9.92 -13.31 9.16
CA SER A 32 -10.12 -13.48 7.71
C SER A 32 -9.96 -12.14 7.01
N GLY A 33 -9.62 -12.16 5.72
CA GLY A 33 -9.48 -10.94 4.91
C GLY A 33 -9.76 -11.19 3.44
N MET A 34 -9.90 -10.10 2.68
CA MET A 34 -10.11 -10.15 1.24
C MET A 34 -9.32 -9.03 0.56
N THR A 35 -8.67 -9.35 -0.56
CA THR A 35 -7.95 -8.39 -1.41
C THR A 35 -7.69 -9.00 -2.78
N GLY A 36 -7.40 -8.17 -3.78
CA GLY A 36 -7.05 -8.62 -5.14
C GLY A 36 -5.59 -9.05 -5.31
N THR A 37 -4.72 -8.79 -4.34
CA THR A 37 -3.26 -8.88 -4.53
C THR A 37 -2.52 -9.67 -3.44
N ALA A 38 -3.20 -10.52 -2.66
CA ALA A 38 -2.57 -11.23 -1.54
C ALA A 38 -1.66 -12.42 -1.93
N LYS A 39 -1.78 -12.94 -3.16
CA LYS A 39 -1.16 -14.23 -3.51
C LYS A 39 0.37 -14.20 -3.45
N THR A 40 0.99 -13.05 -3.75
CA THR A 40 2.45 -12.90 -3.67
C THR A 40 2.97 -12.94 -2.23
N GLU A 41 2.14 -12.53 -1.27
CA GLU A 41 2.50 -12.43 0.15
C GLU A 41 1.96 -13.60 0.99
N GLU A 42 1.53 -14.69 0.34
CA GLU A 42 0.89 -15.82 1.01
C GLU A 42 1.77 -16.43 2.12
N GLU A 43 3.06 -16.58 1.87
CA GLU A 43 4.00 -17.13 2.86
C GLU A 43 4.04 -16.27 4.14
N GLU A 44 3.99 -14.95 4.00
CA GLU A 44 3.97 -14.03 5.13
C GLU A 44 2.62 -14.11 5.88
N PHE A 45 1.50 -14.15 5.16
CA PHE A 45 0.17 -14.29 5.75
C PHE A 45 0.02 -15.58 6.56
N ILE A 46 0.51 -16.71 6.04
CA ILE A 46 0.51 -17.99 6.74
C ILE A 46 1.41 -17.92 7.98
N LYS A 47 2.64 -17.41 7.82
CA LYS A 47 3.64 -17.37 8.91
C LYS A 47 3.23 -16.47 10.08
N ILE A 48 2.65 -15.30 9.79
CA ILE A 48 2.33 -14.30 10.82
C ILE A 48 0.92 -14.50 11.39
N TYR A 49 -0.05 -14.83 10.53
CA TYR A 49 -1.47 -14.82 10.89
C TYR A 49 -2.16 -16.17 10.76
N GLY A 50 -1.50 -17.20 10.21
CA GLY A 50 -2.13 -18.49 9.91
C GLY A 50 -3.21 -18.38 8.84
N LEU A 51 -3.11 -17.40 7.93
CA LEU A 51 -4.07 -17.15 6.88
C LEU A 51 -3.59 -17.71 5.54
N GLU A 52 -4.33 -18.66 4.97
CA GLU A 52 -4.11 -19.14 3.61
C GLU A 52 -4.71 -18.16 2.58
N VAL A 53 -4.10 -18.08 1.38
CA VAL A 53 -4.57 -17.19 0.31
C VAL A 53 -5.19 -18.00 -0.83
N ILE A 54 -6.52 -17.95 -0.88
CA ILE A 54 -7.31 -18.62 -1.92
C ILE A 54 -7.57 -17.64 -3.07
N VAL A 55 -7.13 -18.00 -4.28
CA VAL A 55 -7.40 -17.23 -5.50
C VAL A 55 -8.77 -17.63 -6.04
N ILE A 56 -9.72 -16.71 -5.96
CA ILE A 56 -11.08 -16.89 -6.48
C ILE A 56 -11.11 -16.47 -7.95
N PRO A 57 -11.69 -17.27 -8.87
CA PRO A 57 -11.78 -16.89 -10.28
C PRO A 57 -12.67 -15.65 -10.47
N THR A 58 -12.37 -14.86 -11.49
CA THR A 58 -13.16 -13.67 -11.84
C THR A 58 -14.49 -14.08 -12.47
N ASN A 59 -15.53 -13.27 -12.26
CA ASN A 59 -16.87 -13.50 -12.85
C ASN A 59 -16.87 -13.48 -14.40
N ARG A 60 -15.92 -12.75 -15.00
CA ARG A 60 -15.72 -12.68 -16.46
C ARG A 60 -14.23 -12.79 -16.77
N PRO A 61 -13.83 -13.26 -17.97
CA PRO A 61 -12.45 -13.21 -18.41
C PRO A 61 -11.87 -11.80 -18.33
N MET A 62 -10.67 -11.68 -17.80
CA MET A 62 -9.94 -10.40 -17.73
C MET A 62 -9.35 -10.09 -19.11
N ILE A 63 -9.71 -8.94 -19.69
CA ILE A 63 -9.33 -8.52 -21.04
C ILE A 63 -8.53 -7.20 -21.08
N ARG A 64 -8.08 -6.71 -19.92
CA ARG A 64 -7.32 -5.47 -19.82
C ARG A 64 -5.94 -5.66 -20.45
N ASP A 65 -5.54 -4.69 -21.25
CA ASP A 65 -4.23 -4.65 -21.91
C ASP A 65 -3.24 -3.86 -21.05
N ASP A 66 -2.52 -4.56 -20.18
CA ASP A 66 -1.52 -3.97 -19.28
C ASP A 66 -0.23 -3.67 -20.04
N LYS A 67 0.03 -2.38 -20.28
CA LYS A 67 1.23 -1.89 -20.98
C LYS A 67 2.45 -1.88 -20.07
N ALA A 68 3.61 -2.13 -20.66
CA ALA A 68 4.90 -2.03 -19.98
C ALA A 68 5.24 -0.58 -19.60
N ASP A 69 6.10 -0.42 -18.61
CA ASP A 69 6.56 0.88 -18.14
C ASP A 69 7.32 1.65 -19.21
N LEU A 70 7.10 2.97 -19.25
CA LEU A 70 7.83 3.89 -20.10
C LEU A 70 8.90 4.63 -19.28
N LEU A 71 10.17 4.44 -19.65
CA LEU A 71 11.31 5.05 -18.98
C LEU A 71 11.68 6.40 -19.61
N PHE A 72 11.86 7.43 -18.79
CA PHE A 72 12.24 8.78 -19.21
C PHE A 72 13.53 9.22 -18.55
N LYS A 73 14.36 9.95 -19.30
CA LYS A 73 15.64 10.49 -18.80
C LYS A 73 15.46 11.45 -17.61
N ASN A 74 14.36 12.20 -17.58
CA ASN A 74 14.07 13.16 -16.51
C ASN A 74 12.55 13.33 -16.33
N GLU A 75 12.18 13.93 -15.20
CA GLU A 75 10.78 14.13 -14.83
C GLU A 75 10.04 15.06 -15.80
N LEU A 76 10.71 16.10 -16.31
CA LEU A 76 10.10 17.03 -17.26
C LEU A 76 9.65 16.31 -18.55
N GLY A 77 10.48 15.39 -19.07
CA GLY A 77 10.15 14.56 -20.22
C GLY A 77 8.98 13.63 -19.93
N LYS A 78 8.98 12.98 -18.75
CA LYS A 78 7.88 12.14 -18.25
C LYS A 78 6.56 12.90 -18.23
N TYR A 79 6.52 14.08 -17.60
CA TYR A 79 5.29 14.86 -17.46
C TYR A 79 4.80 15.44 -18.78
N LYS A 80 5.69 15.90 -19.66
CA LYS A 80 5.31 16.36 -21.02
C LYS A 80 4.64 15.24 -21.81
N TYR A 81 5.19 14.03 -21.73
CA TYR A 81 4.62 12.86 -22.39
C TYR A 81 3.27 12.45 -21.79
N LEU A 82 3.16 12.44 -20.45
CA LEU A 82 1.92 12.12 -19.74
C LEU A 82 0.79 13.08 -20.12
N VAL A 83 1.03 14.40 -20.08
CA VAL A 83 0.03 15.42 -20.44
C VAL A 83 -0.40 15.26 -21.90
N ARG A 84 0.53 14.92 -22.79
CA ARG A 84 0.20 14.65 -24.19
C ARG A 84 -0.75 13.46 -24.33
N LEU A 85 -0.46 12.33 -23.67
CA LEU A 85 -1.35 11.15 -23.71
C LEU A 85 -2.74 11.44 -23.12
N ILE A 86 -2.79 12.14 -21.97
CA ILE A 86 -4.07 12.51 -21.36
C ILE A 86 -4.90 13.32 -22.35
N ARG A 87 -4.29 14.28 -23.05
CA ARG A 87 -4.96 15.08 -24.07
C ARG A 87 -5.46 14.22 -25.24
N GLU A 88 -4.62 13.35 -25.78
CA GLU A 88 -4.98 12.45 -26.88
C GLU A 88 -6.18 11.55 -26.51
N PHE A 89 -6.17 10.95 -25.32
CA PHE A 89 -7.28 10.12 -24.84
C PHE A 89 -8.54 10.93 -24.55
N HIS A 90 -8.39 12.12 -23.98
CA HIS A 90 -9.52 13.00 -23.69
C HIS A 90 -10.20 13.50 -24.98
N GLU A 91 -9.42 13.89 -25.99
CA GLU A 91 -9.93 14.30 -27.32
C GLU A 91 -10.62 13.12 -28.03
N ALA A 92 -10.19 11.87 -27.79
CA ALA A 92 -10.84 10.66 -28.27
C ALA A 92 -12.08 10.23 -27.43
N GLY A 93 -12.39 10.92 -26.33
CA GLY A 93 -13.50 10.59 -25.43
C GLY A 93 -13.26 9.42 -24.48
N GLN A 94 -12.02 8.93 -24.37
CA GLN A 94 -11.66 7.84 -23.46
C GLN A 94 -11.46 8.36 -22.03
N PRO A 95 -12.07 7.75 -21.00
CA PRO A 95 -11.85 8.13 -19.61
C PRO A 95 -10.44 7.77 -19.16
N VAL A 96 -9.82 8.65 -18.38
CA VAL A 96 -8.44 8.50 -17.89
C VAL A 96 -8.41 8.62 -16.37
N LEU A 97 -7.67 7.72 -15.72
CA LEU A 97 -7.29 7.80 -14.30
C LEU A 97 -5.78 8.01 -14.25
N VAL A 98 -5.33 9.06 -13.56
CA VAL A 98 -3.92 9.43 -13.40
C VAL A 98 -3.54 9.34 -11.94
#